data_AF-A0A3D5T1Y4-F1
#
_entry.id   AF-A0A3D5T1Y4-F1
#
_cell.length_a   1.000
_cell.length_b   1.000
_cell.length_c   1.000
_cell.angle_alpha   90.00
_cell.angle_beta   90.00
_cell.angle_gamma   90.00
#
_symmetry.space_group_name_H-M   'P 1'
#
loop_
_entity.id
_entity.type
_entity.pdbx_description
1 polymer ?
#
loop_
_entity_poly.entity_id
_entity_poly.type
_entity_poly.pdbx_seq_one_letter_code
_entity_poly.pdbx_strand_id
1 'polypeptide(L)'
;REIPAWEDGDFSEDKFKQRYESDLANGLGNTLSRVTNMVESFFDGDLGVSSIERNQINISKTTLGENVWGSLNLFKFDSALQEVMRYIKTIDIEIESVKPWELMKRNEVDRVKLRLSFWRDMLLTVGYLLQPCMPQTSEIIIRSLTAKRIVKAEPLFPRIT
;
A
#
# COMPACT_ATOMS: atom_id res chain seq x y z
N ARG A 1 4.11 5.62 19.66
CA ARG A 1 3.38 6.43 18.64
C ARG A 1 2.55 7.47 19.41
N GLU A 2 2.06 8.53 18.78
CA GLU A 2 1.42 9.69 19.44
C GLU A 2 0.16 9.35 20.22
N ILE A 3 -0.58 8.32 19.78
CA ILE A 3 -1.77 7.79 20.46
C ILE A 3 -1.50 6.30 20.75
N PRO A 4 -0.78 5.98 21.84
CA PRO A 4 -0.58 4.60 22.28
C PRO A 4 -1.88 4.03 22.90
N ALA A 5 -2.04 2.71 22.87
CA ALA A 5 -3.29 2.08 23.32
C ALA A 5 -3.56 2.16 24.84
N TRP A 6 -2.50 2.27 25.65
CA TRP A 6 -2.58 2.11 27.12
C TRP A 6 -1.97 3.27 27.90
N GLU A 7 -1.41 4.27 27.21
CA GLU A 7 -0.78 5.44 27.81
C GLU A 7 -1.49 6.69 27.30
N ASP A 8 -1.30 7.81 27.99
CA ASP A 8 -1.87 9.08 27.55
C ASP A 8 -1.28 9.50 26.20
N GLY A 9 -2.16 9.85 25.27
CA GLY A 9 -1.78 10.33 23.94
C GLY A 9 -1.33 11.79 23.98
N ASP A 10 -0.22 12.10 23.31
CA ASP A 10 0.30 13.45 23.15
C ASP A 10 -0.09 14.00 21.77
N PHE A 11 -1.35 14.42 21.67
CA PHE A 11 -1.92 14.99 20.46
C PHE A 11 -1.54 16.47 20.29
N SER A 12 -1.10 16.82 19.09
CA SER A 12 -1.11 18.21 18.61
C SER A 12 -1.52 18.25 17.14
N GLU A 13 -2.10 19.37 16.71
CA GLU A 13 -2.49 19.56 15.31
C GLU A 13 -1.29 19.44 14.37
N ASP A 14 -0.12 19.98 14.77
CA ASP A 14 1.10 19.90 13.98
C ASP A 14 1.59 18.45 13.80
N LYS A 15 1.59 17.65 14.88
CA LYS A 15 1.96 16.23 14.80
C LYS A 15 0.98 15.46 13.93
N PHE A 16 -0.31 15.76 14.03
CA PHE A 16 -1.33 15.17 13.17
C PHE A 16 -1.07 15.49 11.70
N LYS A 17 -0.88 16.77 11.35
CA LYS A 17 -0.58 17.21 9.98
C LYS A 17 0.67 16.52 9.45
N GLN A 18 1.74 16.52 10.24
CA GLN A 18 3.00 15.85 9.86
C GLN A 18 2.79 14.37 9.54
N ARG A 19 2.03 13.64 10.38
CA ARG A 19 1.77 12.21 10.16
C ARG A 19 0.83 11.93 9.00
N TYR A 20 -0.19 12.76 8.85
CA TYR A 20 -1.07 12.68 7.69
C TYR A 20 -0.27 12.85 6.40
N GLU A 21 0.61 13.85 6.34
CA GLU A 21 1.44 14.10 5.17
C GLU A 21 2.49 13.00 4.94
N SER A 22 3.20 12.57 5.99
CA SER A 22 4.28 11.59 5.86
C SER A 22 3.77 10.19 5.53
N ASP A 23 2.80 9.69 6.30
CA ASP A 23 2.40 8.29 6.26
C ASP A 23 1.33 8.07 5.19
N LEU A 24 0.39 9.01 5.04
CA LEU A 24 -0.75 8.84 4.13
C LEU A 24 -0.49 9.47 2.76
N ALA A 25 -0.29 10.79 2.69
CA ALA A 25 -0.14 11.46 1.41
C ALA A 25 1.14 11.07 0.67
N ASN A 26 2.29 11.20 1.32
CA ASN A 26 3.60 10.89 0.74
C ASN A 26 3.95 9.39 0.83
N GLY A 27 3.32 8.65 1.73
CA GLY A 27 3.44 7.20 1.86
C GLY A 27 2.41 6.48 0.99
N LEU A 28 1.35 5.97 1.62
CA LEU A 28 0.36 5.09 0.99
C LEU A 28 -0.21 5.63 -0.33
N GLY A 29 -0.68 6.88 -0.34
CA GLY A 29 -1.30 7.51 -1.51
C GLY A 29 -0.33 7.62 -2.68
N ASN A 30 0.88 8.12 -2.41
CA ASN A 30 1.93 8.24 -3.43
C ASN A 30 2.35 6.87 -3.96
N THR A 31 2.61 5.89 -3.10
CA THR A 31 3.01 4.53 -3.53
C THR A 31 1.93 3.89 -4.42
N LEU A 32 0.65 3.99 -4.04
CA LEU A 32 -0.45 3.49 -4.87
C LEU A 32 -0.48 4.19 -6.24
N SER A 33 -0.39 5.52 -6.26
CA SER A 33 -0.42 6.30 -7.51
C SER A 33 0.76 5.95 -8.41
N ARG A 34 1.97 5.78 -7.87
CA ARG A 34 3.16 5.38 -8.63
C ARG A 34 2.99 4.00 -9.27
N VAL A 35 2.54 3.00 -8.49
CA VAL A 35 2.36 1.63 -8.99
C VAL A 35 1.28 1.61 -10.08
N THR A 36 0.11 2.16 -9.80
CA THR A 36 -1.01 2.19 -10.76
C THR A 36 -0.67 2.96 -12.04
N ASN A 37 0.04 4.09 -11.93
CA ASN A 37 0.54 4.85 -13.08
C ASN A 37 1.51 4.04 -13.95
N MET A 38 2.45 3.30 -13.34
CA MET A 38 3.37 2.45 -14.10
C MET A 38 2.64 1.29 -14.79
N VAL A 39 1.64 0.70 -14.13
CA VAL A 39 0.81 -0.34 -14.74
C VAL A 39 0.03 0.19 -15.93
N GLU A 40 -0.64 1.34 -15.76
CA GLU A 40 -1.37 2.00 -16.84
C GLU A 40 -0.43 2.36 -18.01
N SER A 41 0.70 3.00 -17.71
CA SER A 41 1.62 3.51 -18.75
C SER A 41 2.41 2.42 -19.46
N PHE A 42 2.82 1.35 -18.77
CA PHE A 42 3.69 0.31 -19.35
C PHE A 42 2.92 -0.84 -19.96
N PHE A 43 1.69 -1.10 -19.48
CA PHE A 43 0.92 -2.30 -19.84
C PHE A 43 -0.53 -1.99 -20.21
N ASP A 44 -0.88 -0.74 -20.51
CA ASP A 44 -2.27 -0.32 -20.81
C ASP A 44 -3.24 -0.77 -19.70
N GLY A 45 -2.78 -0.70 -18.45
CA GLY A 45 -3.56 -1.12 -17.28
C GLY A 45 -3.72 -2.63 -17.11
N ASP A 46 -3.05 -3.45 -17.93
CA ASP A 46 -3.20 -4.91 -17.97
C ASP A 46 -1.94 -5.65 -17.54
N LEU A 47 -1.86 -5.98 -16.26
CA LEU A 47 -0.82 -6.90 -15.77
C LEU A 47 -1.12 -8.38 -16.06
N GLY A 48 -2.26 -8.69 -16.72
CA GLY A 48 -2.83 -10.02 -16.75
C GLY A 48 -3.48 -10.40 -15.43
N VAL A 49 -4.14 -11.57 -15.42
CA VAL A 49 -4.83 -12.08 -14.24
C VAL A 49 -3.81 -12.30 -13.11
N SER A 50 -4.06 -11.66 -11.97
CA SER A 50 -3.34 -11.95 -10.73
C SER A 50 -3.53 -13.42 -10.37
N SER A 51 -2.44 -14.14 -10.10
CA SER A 51 -2.51 -15.48 -9.50
C SER A 51 -3.09 -15.46 -8.08
N ILE A 52 -3.28 -14.27 -7.48
CA ILE A 52 -4.01 -14.10 -6.24
C ILE A 52 -5.48 -13.98 -6.55
N GLU A 53 -6.14 -15.12 -6.68
CA GLU A 53 -7.56 -15.16 -6.38
C GLU A 53 -7.75 -14.83 -4.89
N ARG A 54 -8.81 -14.07 -4.58
CA ARG A 54 -9.21 -13.63 -3.23
C ARG A 54 -9.17 -14.75 -2.16
N ASN A 55 -9.27 -16.00 -2.60
CA ASN A 55 -9.34 -17.20 -1.76
C ASN A 55 -8.02 -17.98 -1.64
N GLN A 56 -6.94 -17.60 -2.34
CA GLN A 56 -5.70 -18.38 -2.38
C GLN A 56 -4.59 -17.83 -1.48
N ILE A 57 -4.51 -16.51 -1.25
CA ILE A 57 -3.62 -15.96 -0.23
C ILE A 57 -4.39 -15.79 1.06
N ASN A 58 -4.07 -16.65 2.02
CA ASN A 58 -4.51 -16.46 3.39
C ASN A 58 -3.70 -15.30 3.99
N ILE A 59 -4.18 -14.07 3.78
CA ILE A 59 -3.50 -12.83 4.18
C ILE A 59 -3.11 -12.86 5.65
N SER A 60 -3.94 -13.45 6.52
CA SER A 60 -3.65 -13.57 7.95
C SER A 60 -2.48 -14.51 8.28
N LYS A 61 -2.05 -15.35 7.35
CA LYS A 61 -0.85 -16.21 7.46
C LYS A 61 0.40 -15.61 6.82
N THR A 62 0.31 -14.43 6.21
CA THR A 62 1.51 -13.71 5.79
C THR A 62 2.18 -13.11 7.03
N THR A 63 3.50 -12.94 7.03
CA THR A 63 4.22 -12.30 8.16
C THR A 63 3.63 -10.93 8.50
N LEU A 64 3.24 -10.14 7.49
CA LEU A 64 2.55 -8.87 7.71
C LEU A 64 1.19 -9.07 8.38
N GLY A 65 0.38 -10.01 7.88
CA GLY A 65 -0.93 -10.29 8.43
C GLY A 65 -0.87 -10.78 9.87
N GLU A 66 0.06 -11.68 10.20
CA GLU A 66 0.28 -12.16 11.57
C GLU A 66 0.65 -11.02 12.51
N ASN A 67 1.56 -10.12 12.10
CA ASN A 67 1.96 -8.97 12.91
C ASN A 67 0.82 -7.96 13.11
N VAL A 68 0.05 -7.69 12.06
CA VAL A 68 -1.11 -6.77 12.11
C VAL A 68 -2.20 -7.35 13.00
N TRP A 69 -2.63 -8.59 12.76
CA TRP A 69 -3.67 -9.24 13.56
C TRP A 69 -3.24 -9.47 15.01
N GLY A 70 -1.97 -9.82 15.25
CA GLY A 70 -1.42 -9.92 16.59
C GLY A 70 -1.50 -8.60 17.36
N SER A 71 -1.21 -7.47 16.70
CA SER A 71 -1.34 -6.14 17.29
C SER A 71 -2.81 -5.77 17.55
N LEU A 72 -3.71 -6.03 16.59
CA LEU A 72 -5.14 -5.74 16.71
C LEU A 72 -5.82 -6.55 17.83
N ASN A 73 -5.46 -7.82 18.00
CA ASN A 73 -5.97 -8.67 19.09
C ASN A 73 -5.59 -8.14 20.48
N LEU A 74 -4.54 -7.32 20.57
CA LEU A 74 -4.11 -6.62 21.78
C LEU A 74 -4.59 -5.16 21.82
N PHE A 75 -5.53 -4.77 20.96
CA PHE A 75 -6.03 -3.40 20.81
C PHE A 75 -4.95 -2.35 20.46
N LYS A 76 -3.78 -2.79 19.96
CA LYS A 76 -2.67 -1.91 19.57
C LYS A 76 -2.78 -1.46 18.11
N PHE A 77 -3.79 -0.65 17.82
CA PHE A 77 -4.04 -0.10 16.47
C PHE A 77 -2.85 0.70 15.93
N ASP A 78 -2.19 1.46 16.80
CA ASP A 78 -1.00 2.22 16.47
C ASP A 78 0.12 1.31 15.97
N SER A 79 0.34 0.16 16.62
CA SER A 79 1.35 -0.82 16.23
C SER A 79 0.97 -1.53 14.92
N ALA A 80 -0.30 -1.92 14.78
CA ALA A 80 -0.83 -2.52 13.55
C ALA A 80 -0.61 -1.62 12.33
N LEU A 81 -0.95 -0.33 12.45
CA LEU A 81 -0.75 0.64 11.37
C LEU A 81 0.74 0.91 11.10
N GLN A 82 1.64 0.73 12.08
CA GLN A 82 3.08 0.91 11.83
C GLN A 82 3.62 -0.21 10.94
N GLU A 83 3.18 -1.45 11.15
CA GLU A 83 3.56 -2.57 10.29
C GLU A 83 3.15 -2.33 8.85
N VAL A 84 1.92 -1.83 8.64
CA VAL A 84 1.43 -1.46 7.31
C VAL A 84 2.29 -0.36 6.67
N MET A 85 2.61 0.71 7.42
CA MET A 85 3.44 1.79 6.88
C MET A 85 4.87 1.35 6.56
N ARG A 86 5.47 0.45 7.37
CA ARG A 86 6.76 -0.17 7.07
C ARG A 86 6.70 -0.95 5.76
N TYR A 87 5.64 -1.73 5.56
CA TYR A 87 5.46 -2.53 4.37
C TYR A 87 5.31 -1.67 3.10
N ILE A 88 4.56 -0.57 3.17
CA ILE A 88 4.44 0.41 2.08
C ILE A 88 5.80 1.03 1.76
N LYS A 89 6.58 1.41 2.79
CA LYS A 89 7.92 1.97 2.60
C LYS A 89 8.87 1.00 1.89
N THR A 90 8.75 -0.31 2.12
CA THR A 90 9.51 -1.32 1.38
C THR A 90 9.23 -1.25 -0.12
N ILE A 91 7.96 -1.09 -0.52
CA ILE A 91 7.59 -0.98 -1.95
C ILE A 91 8.24 0.27 -2.56
N ASP A 92 8.18 1.40 -1.87
CA ASP A 92 8.79 2.65 -2.37
C ASP A 92 10.31 2.52 -2.57
N ILE A 93 11.01 1.91 -1.60
CA ILE A 93 12.44 1.60 -1.70
C ILE A 93 12.74 0.62 -2.85
N GLU A 94 11.89 -0.40 -3.04
CA GLU A 94 12.05 -1.34 -4.15
C GLU A 94 11.86 -0.66 -5.50
N ILE A 95 10.90 0.25 -5.65
CA ILE A 95 10.71 1.01 -6.90
C ILE A 95 11.97 1.80 -7.23
N GLU A 96 12.55 2.52 -6.27
CA GLU A 96 13.75 3.33 -6.47
C GLU A 96 15.01 2.50 -6.76
N SER A 97 15.12 1.31 -6.18
CA SER A 97 16.26 0.42 -6.41
C SER A 97 16.15 -0.37 -7.70
N VAL A 98 14.95 -0.85 -8.05
CA VAL A 98 14.68 -1.62 -9.28
C VAL A 98 14.65 -0.72 -10.51
N LYS A 99 14.19 0.53 -10.36
CA LYS A 99 14.05 1.51 -11.45
C LYS A 99 13.36 0.93 -12.68
N PRO A 100 12.08 0.51 -12.57
CA PRO A 100 11.38 -0.18 -13.66
C PRO A 100 11.36 0.60 -14.98
N TRP A 101 11.41 1.93 -14.94
CA TRP A 101 11.52 2.77 -16.14
C TRP A 101 12.85 2.57 -16.91
N GLU A 102 13.95 2.25 -16.23
CA GLU A 102 15.22 1.91 -16.89
C GLU A 102 15.16 0.49 -17.47
N LEU A 103 14.56 -0.45 -16.76
CA LEU A 103 14.37 -1.83 -17.24
C LEU A 103 13.48 -1.88 -18.50
N MET A 104 12.40 -1.08 -18.53
CA MET A 104 11.58 -0.93 -19.74
C MET A 104 12.39 -0.41 -20.93
N LYS A 105 13.27 0.59 -20.73
CA LYS A 105 14.16 1.09 -21.79
C LYS A 105 15.16 0.05 -22.28
N ARG A 106 15.54 -0.92 -21.43
CA ARG A 106 16.39 -2.06 -21.78
C ARG A 106 15.61 -3.25 -22.36
N ASN A 107 14.31 -3.09 -22.60
CA ASN A 107 13.41 -4.14 -23.09
C ASN A 107 13.30 -5.37 -22.16
N GLU A 108 13.55 -5.21 -20.85
CA GLU A 108 13.39 -6.24 -19.82
C GLU A 108 11.92 -6.32 -19.34
N VAL A 109 10.97 -6.48 -20.27
CA VAL A 109 9.52 -6.33 -20.03
C VAL A 109 8.99 -7.32 -18.99
N ASP A 110 9.35 -8.60 -19.09
CA ASP A 110 8.86 -9.63 -18.17
C ASP A 110 9.30 -9.39 -16.72
N ARG A 111 10.53 -8.87 -16.55
CA ARG A 111 11.06 -8.53 -15.24
C ARG A 111 10.30 -7.38 -14.60
N VAL A 112 9.95 -6.36 -15.40
CA VAL A 112 9.12 -5.23 -14.95
C VAL A 112 7.72 -5.72 -14.58
N LYS A 113 7.11 -6.55 -15.43
CA LYS A 113 5.78 -7.12 -15.20
C LYS A 113 5.71 -7.94 -13.92
N LEU A 114 6.72 -8.77 -13.67
CA LEU A 114 6.83 -9.56 -12.44
C LEU A 114 6.92 -8.67 -11.20
N ARG A 115 7.75 -7.61 -11.24
CA ARG A 115 7.90 -6.67 -10.13
C ARG A 115 6.64 -5.87 -9.84
N LEU A 116 5.99 -5.33 -10.88
CA LEU A 116 4.71 -4.62 -10.71
C LEU A 116 3.60 -5.54 -10.17
N SER A 117 3.56 -6.80 -10.61
CA SER A 117 2.61 -7.79 -10.08
C SER A 117 2.82 -8.03 -8.59
N PHE A 118 4.07 -8.19 -8.17
CA PHE A 118 4.42 -8.33 -6.76
C PHE A 118 4.02 -7.10 -5.93
N TRP A 119 4.34 -5.88 -6.39
CA TRP A 119 3.96 -4.65 -5.67
C TRP A 119 2.45 -4.44 -5.62
N ARG A 120 1.72 -4.76 -6.70
CA ARG A 120 0.25 -4.78 -6.71
C ARG A 120 -0.28 -5.69 -5.61
N ASP A 121 0.28 -6.89 -5.50
CA ASP A 121 -0.16 -7.91 -4.54
C ASP A 121 0.15 -7.51 -3.09
N MET A 122 1.30 -6.88 -2.87
CA MET A 122 1.64 -6.25 -1.60
C MET A 122 0.64 -5.15 -1.22
N LEU A 123 0.29 -4.26 -2.17
CA LEU A 123 -0.68 -3.18 -1.93
C LEU A 123 -2.11 -3.72 -1.74
N LEU A 124 -2.49 -4.81 -2.41
CA LEU A 124 -3.77 -5.49 -2.16
C LEU A 124 -3.82 -6.05 -0.73
N THR A 125 -2.73 -6.67 -0.27
CA THR A 125 -2.59 -7.15 1.12
C THR A 125 -2.78 -5.99 2.10
N VAL A 126 -2.14 -4.84 1.85
CA VAL A 126 -2.35 -3.60 2.62
C VAL A 126 -3.80 -3.16 2.59
N GLY A 127 -4.44 -3.15 1.42
CA GLY A 127 -5.85 -2.82 1.26
C GLY A 127 -6.75 -3.64 2.20
N TYR A 128 -6.62 -4.97 2.20
CA TYR A 128 -7.40 -5.82 3.09
C TYR A 128 -7.08 -5.62 4.58
N LEU A 129 -5.80 -5.49 4.94
CA LEU A 129 -5.39 -5.30 6.33
C LEU A 129 -5.77 -3.93 6.92
N LEU A 130 -5.99 -2.93 6.07
CA LEU A 130 -6.45 -1.61 6.50
C LEU A 130 -7.95 -1.54 6.78
N GLN A 131 -8.74 -2.53 6.40
CA GLN A 131 -10.20 -2.51 6.53
C GLN A 131 -10.70 -2.19 7.96
N PRO A 132 -10.09 -2.70 9.05
CA PRO A 132 -10.52 -2.36 10.41
C PRO A 132 -10.26 -0.92 10.82
N CYS A 133 -9.31 -0.22 10.19
CA CYS A 133 -8.85 1.11 10.60
C CYS A 133 -9.25 2.22 9.61
N MET A 134 -9.30 1.91 8.31
CA MET A 134 -9.55 2.85 7.21
C MET A 134 -10.39 2.16 6.11
N PRO A 135 -11.68 1.86 6.37
CA PRO A 135 -12.50 1.03 5.48
C PRO A 135 -12.71 1.67 4.10
N GLN A 136 -12.90 2.99 4.02
CA GLN A 136 -13.07 3.69 2.73
C GLN A 136 -11.78 3.63 1.91
N THR A 137 -10.63 3.90 2.53
CA THR A 137 -9.32 3.80 1.87
C THR A 137 -9.05 2.38 1.38
N SER A 138 -9.34 1.39 2.23
CA SER A 138 -9.24 -0.04 1.90
C SER A 138 -10.02 -0.38 0.63
N GLU A 139 -11.29 0.04 0.57
CA GLU A 139 -12.15 -0.20 -0.59
C GLU A 139 -11.57 0.43 -1.86
N ILE A 140 -11.10 1.67 -1.80
CA ILE A 140 -10.51 2.35 -2.96
C ILE A 140 -9.27 1.60 -3.45
N ILE A 141 -8.37 1.19 -2.55
CA ILE A 141 -7.16 0.43 -2.91
C ILE A 141 -7.54 -0.88 -3.62
N ILE A 142 -8.42 -1.67 -3.00
CA ILE A 142 -8.84 -2.97 -3.53
C ILE A 142 -9.50 -2.80 -4.90
N ARG A 143 -10.42 -1.85 -5.03
CA ARG A 143 -11.10 -1.58 -6.30
C ARG A 143 -10.12 -1.16 -7.39
N SER A 144 -9.17 -0.29 -7.07
CA SER A 144 -8.19 0.21 -8.04
C SER A 144 -7.28 -0.89 -8.56
N LEU A 145 -6.85 -1.82 -7.69
CA LEU A 145 -5.88 -2.87 -8.03
C LEU A 145 -6.50 -4.16 -8.56
N THR A 146 -7.80 -4.37 -8.35
CA THR A 146 -8.56 -5.52 -8.90
C THR A 146 -9.33 -5.19 -10.17
N ALA A 147 -9.28 -3.93 -10.63
CA ALA A 147 -9.92 -3.52 -11.87
C ALA A 147 -9.36 -4.32 -13.07
N LYS A 148 -10.23 -4.65 -14.03
CA LYS A 148 -9.83 -5.33 -15.29
C LYS A 148 -8.75 -4.54 -16.04
N ARG A 149 -8.81 -3.21 -15.93
CA ARG A 149 -7.84 -2.25 -16.43
C ARG A 149 -7.50 -1.33 -15.27
N ILE A 150 -6.28 -1.43 -14.77
CA ILE A 150 -5.78 -0.59 -13.68
C ILE A 150 -5.40 0.76 -14.28
N VAL A 151 -6.13 1.79 -13.88
CA VAL A 151 -5.82 3.19 -14.20
C VAL A 151 -5.06 3.83 -13.04
N LYS A 152 -4.31 4.89 -13.31
CA LYS A 152 -3.64 5.68 -12.28
C LYS A 152 -4.64 6.09 -11.21
N ALA A 153 -4.29 5.77 -9.96
CA ALA A 153 -5.07 6.20 -8.81
C ALA A 153 -4.92 7.71 -8.62
N GLU A 154 -6.06 8.38 -8.46
CA GLU A 154 -6.14 9.76 -7.97
C GLU A 154 -5.50 9.88 -6.58
N PRO A 155 -5.00 11.06 -6.19
CA PRO A 155 -4.45 11.28 -4.87
C PRO A 155 -5.46 10.91 -3.76
N LEU A 156 -5.18 9.82 -3.03
CA LEU A 156 -6.05 9.34 -1.96
C LEU A 156 -6.18 10.31 -0.78
N PHE A 157 -5.12 11.07 -0.54
CA PHE A 157 -4.99 11.94 0.62
C PHE A 157 -4.59 13.34 0.16
N PRO A 158 -5.55 14.26 -0.01
CA PRO A 158 -5.27 15.65 -0.31
C PRO A 158 -4.42 16.27 0.80
N ARG A 159 -3.43 17.11 0.46
CA ARG A 159 -2.59 17.79 1.44
C ARG A 159 -3.43 18.75 2.29
N ILE A 160 -3.12 18.82 3.57
CA ILE A 160 -3.79 19.72 4.50
C ILE A 160 -3.09 21.08 4.38
N THR A 161 -3.82 22.09 3.92
CA THR A 161 -3.38 23.50 3.91
C THR A 161 -3.58 24.15 5.28
#